data_AF-A0A0K0DG84-F1
#
_entry.id   AF-A0A0K0DG84-F1
#
_cell.length_a   1.000
_cell.length_b   1.000
_cell.length_c   1.000
_cell.angle_alpha   90.00
_cell.angle_beta   90.00
_cell.angle_gamma   90.00
#
_symmetry.space_group_name_H-M   'P 1'
#
loop_
_entity.id
_entity.type
_entity.pdbx_description
1 polymer ?
#
loop_
_entity_poly.entity_id
_entity_poly.type
_entity_poly.pdbx_seq_one_letter_code
_entity_poly.pdbx_strand_id
1 'polypeptide(L)'
;MVAFPSVLKLHYLRKISTFNVVGLRYRSTLRGRFQNWKKPVYSAPYVNPLEVGPDFSIVVTSKLQLKHKLDQLRLAKKIVQLLSDVKEMEVLHKNAQRQRLMNEEHMESIRPKSKGMKSIV
;
A
#
# COMPACT_ATOMS: atom_id res chain seq x y z
N MET A 1 -32.72 19.64 14.12
CA MET A 1 -31.61 19.63 15.10
C MET A 1 -31.10 18.20 15.20
N VAL A 2 -29.93 17.89 14.64
CA VAL A 2 -29.35 16.54 14.64
C VAL A 2 -27.97 16.64 15.27
N ALA A 3 -27.77 15.98 16.40
CA ALA A 3 -26.53 15.94 17.15
C ALA A 3 -25.54 14.99 16.48
N PHE A 4 -24.33 15.47 16.20
CA PHE A 4 -23.21 14.61 15.79
C PHE A 4 -22.59 13.95 17.02
N PRO A 5 -22.34 12.63 17.02
CA PRO A 5 -21.60 12.01 18.10
C PRO A 5 -20.12 12.41 18.01
N SER A 6 -19.61 12.97 19.10
CA SER A 6 -18.20 13.35 19.29
C SER A 6 -17.27 12.14 19.11
N VAL A 7 -16.36 12.24 18.15
CA VAL A 7 -15.31 11.24 17.89
C VAL A 7 -14.34 11.20 19.08
N LEU A 8 -14.40 10.13 19.86
CA LEU A 8 -13.40 9.80 20.88
C LEU A 8 -12.04 9.58 20.21
N LYS A 9 -11.14 10.56 20.40
CA LYS A 9 -9.77 10.54 19.89
C LYS A 9 -8.92 9.61 20.78
N LEU A 10 -8.94 8.32 20.51
CA LEU A 10 -8.04 7.35 21.14
C LEU A 10 -6.63 7.51 20.53
N HIS A 11 -5.82 8.37 21.16
CA HIS A 11 -4.38 8.43 20.92
C HIS A 11 -3.71 7.19 21.54
N TYR A 12 -3.67 6.09 20.79
CA TYR A 12 -2.77 4.99 21.11
C TYR A 12 -1.33 5.42 20.79
N LEU A 13 -0.65 5.96 21.80
CA LEU A 13 0.80 6.10 21.79
C LEU A 13 1.40 4.68 21.77
N ARG A 14 1.72 4.20 20.56
CA ARG A 14 2.65 3.07 20.41
C ARG A 14 3.99 3.49 21.00
N LYS A 15 4.27 3.11 22.25
CA LYS A 15 5.63 3.11 22.80
C LYS A 15 6.46 2.15 21.95
N ILE A 16 7.23 2.70 21.03
CA ILE A 16 8.25 1.95 20.29
C ILE A 16 9.32 1.61 21.33
N SER A 17 9.44 0.33 21.68
CA SER A 17 10.54 -0.18 22.49
C SER A 17 11.86 0.10 21.77
N THR A 18 12.63 1.06 22.26
CA THR A 18 14.00 1.31 21.81
C THR A 18 14.86 0.15 22.25
N PHE A 19 14.96 -0.89 21.41
CA PHE A 19 16.00 -1.90 21.57
C PHE A 19 17.35 -1.20 21.43
N ASN A 20 18.14 -1.24 22.51
CA ASN A 20 19.53 -0.81 22.52
C ASN A 20 20.33 -1.70 21.56
N VAL A 21 20.43 -1.29 20.31
CA VAL A 21 21.40 -1.85 19.38
C VAL A 21 22.71 -1.14 19.65
N VAL A 22 23.63 -1.82 20.34
CA VAL A 22 25.06 -1.48 20.36
C VAL A 22 25.59 -1.74 18.94
N GLY A 23 25.21 -0.86 18.02
CA GLY A 23 25.69 -0.81 16.66
C GLY A 23 26.65 0.35 16.55
N LEU A 24 27.87 0.06 16.10
CA LEU A 24 28.93 0.99 15.77
C LEU A 24 28.41 2.38 15.41
N ARG A 25 28.65 3.37 16.28
CA ARG A 25 28.37 4.77 15.97
C ARG A 25 29.31 5.16 14.83
N TYR A 26 28.83 5.10 13.60
CA TYR A 26 29.48 5.76 12.48
C TYR A 26 29.40 7.26 12.76
N ARG A 27 30.45 7.80 13.38
CA ARG A 27 30.56 9.22 13.69
C ARG A 27 30.61 9.95 12.36
N SER A 28 29.47 10.42 11.87
CA SER A 28 29.40 11.18 10.63
C SER A 28 30.02 12.55 10.87
N THR A 29 31.34 12.67 10.67
CA THR A 29 32.11 13.91 10.74
C THR A 29 31.91 14.79 9.51
N LEU A 30 30.74 14.75 8.87
CA LEU A 30 30.42 15.60 7.72
C LEU A 30 29.67 16.83 8.21
N ARG A 31 30.46 17.81 8.69
CA ARG A 31 29.98 19.19 8.93
C ARG A 31 29.70 19.85 7.57
N GLY A 32 28.43 19.85 7.16
CA GLY A 32 27.94 20.64 6.03
C GLY A 32 26.42 20.54 5.91
N ARG A 33 25.73 21.68 5.85
CA ARG A 33 24.25 21.76 5.76
C ARG A 33 23.68 21.17 4.45
N PHE A 34 24.53 20.86 3.48
CA PHE A 34 24.17 20.54 2.09
C PHE A 34 24.50 19.11 1.64
N GLN A 35 24.73 18.14 2.53
CA GLN A 35 25.03 16.75 2.14
C GLN A 35 23.94 15.73 2.49
N ASN A 36 22.72 16.18 2.82
CA ASN A 36 21.60 15.27 3.08
C ASN A 36 21.26 14.37 1.87
N TRP A 37 21.48 14.83 0.64
CA TRP A 37 21.28 14.03 -0.58
C TRP A 37 22.33 12.92 -0.78
N LYS A 38 23.49 12.98 -0.11
CA LYS A 38 24.50 11.90 -0.12
C LYS A 38 24.11 10.73 0.78
N LYS A 39 23.13 10.92 1.67
CA LYS A 39 22.57 9.84 2.48
C LYS A 39 21.34 9.30 1.76
N PRO A 40 21.34 8.03 1.32
CA PRO A 40 20.15 7.48 0.67
C PRO A 40 18.97 7.54 1.66
N VAL A 41 17.81 8.01 1.18
CA VAL A 41 16.56 8.07 1.96
C VAL A 41 16.17 6.67 2.46
N TYR A 42 16.60 5.63 1.73
CA TYR A 42 16.48 4.24 2.13
C TYR A 42 17.80 3.51 1.90
N SER A 43 18.44 3.08 2.99
CA SER A 43 19.49 2.07 2.96
C SER A 43 18.85 0.77 3.44
N ALA A 44 18.88 -0.27 2.61
CA ALA A 44 18.44 -1.59 3.03
C ALA A 44 19.23 -2.00 4.29
N PRO A 45 18.62 -2.71 5.26
CA PRO A 45 19.35 -3.21 6.41
C PRO A 45 20.57 -3.99 5.92
N TYR A 46 21.75 -3.66 6.46
CA TYR A 46 22.99 -4.33 6.09
C TYR A 46 22.85 -5.83 6.36
N VAL A 47 22.95 -6.63 5.30
CA VAL A 47 23.00 -8.09 5.40
C VAL A 47 24.44 -8.48 5.17
N ASN A 48 25.06 -9.08 6.19
CA ASN A 48 26.45 -9.54 6.08
C ASN A 48 26.54 -10.64 5.02
N PRO A 49 27.32 -10.47 3.93
CA PRO A 49 27.41 -11.46 2.85
C PRO A 49 27.87 -12.83 3.32
N LEU A 50 28.62 -12.92 4.42
CA LEU A 50 29.08 -14.19 4.99
C LEU A 50 27.98 -14.91 5.80
N GLU A 51 26.95 -14.17 6.23
CA GLU A 51 25.76 -14.73 6.88
C GLU A 51 24.68 -15.12 5.89
N VAL A 52 24.84 -14.79 4.61
CA VAL A 52 24.00 -15.24 3.51
C VAL A 52 24.80 -16.34 2.83
N GLY A 53 24.47 -17.60 3.12
CA GLY A 53 25.12 -18.73 2.46
C GLY A 53 24.98 -18.64 0.93
N PRO A 54 25.69 -19.48 0.16
CA PRO A 54 25.74 -19.37 -1.30
C PRO A 54 24.33 -19.28 -1.91
N ASP A 55 24.12 -18.22 -2.70
CA ASP A 55 22.83 -17.83 -3.31
C ASP A 55 22.20 -18.94 -4.19
N PHE A 56 22.97 -19.96 -4.54
CA PHE A 56 22.59 -21.04 -5.46
C PHE A 56 22.07 -22.31 -4.76
N SER A 57 22.05 -22.35 -3.42
CA SER A 57 21.65 -23.56 -2.67
C SER A 57 20.26 -23.43 -2.05
N ILE A 58 19.38 -24.39 -2.35
CA ILE A 58 18.04 -24.53 -1.73
C ILE A 58 18.16 -24.91 -0.23
N VAL A 59 19.34 -25.38 0.18
CA VAL A 59 19.62 -25.86 1.53
C VAL A 59 20.04 -24.69 2.42
N VAL A 60 19.09 -24.18 3.20
CA VAL A 60 19.32 -23.15 4.21
C VAL A 60 19.88 -23.81 5.48
N THR A 61 21.10 -23.47 5.87
CA THR A 61 21.79 -24.09 7.01
C THR A 61 21.54 -23.36 8.34
N SER A 62 21.09 -22.10 8.32
CA SER A 62 20.86 -21.29 9.52
C SER A 62 19.37 -21.07 9.84
N LYS A 63 19.00 -21.23 11.12
CA LYS A 63 17.65 -20.94 11.63
C LYS A 63 17.21 -19.49 11.38
N LEU A 64 18.15 -18.53 11.37
CA LEU A 64 17.86 -17.12 11.10
C LEU A 64 17.50 -16.91 9.63
N GLN A 65 18.29 -17.48 8.71
CA GLN A 65 18.01 -17.43 7.27
C GLN A 65 16.64 -18.06 6.96
N LEU A 66 16.29 -19.18 7.62
CA LEU A 66 14.99 -19.82 7.42
C LEU A 66 13.83 -18.90 7.81
N LYS A 67 13.94 -18.17 8.93
CA LYS A 67 12.94 -17.17 9.33
C LYS A 67 12.80 -16.06 8.28
N HIS A 68 13.92 -15.51 7.80
CA HIS A 68 13.88 -14.47 6.77
C HIS A 68 13.21 -14.96 5.47
N LYS A 69 13.55 -16.17 5.01
CA LYS A 69 12.91 -16.76 3.83
C LYS A 69 11.41 -17.00 4.04
N LEU A 70 11.02 -17.47 5.22
CA LEU A 70 9.62 -17.67 5.57
C LEU A 70 8.84 -16.35 5.58
N ASP A 71 9.43 -15.29 6.15
CA ASP A 71 8.81 -13.96 6.15
C ASP A 71 8.73 -13.36 4.75
N GLN A 72 9.74 -13.57 3.89
CA GLN A 72 9.66 -13.21 2.48
C GLN A 72 8.48 -13.89 1.77
N LEU A 73 8.29 -15.19 2.01
CA LEU A 73 7.15 -15.94 1.45
C LEU A 73 5.80 -15.42 1.97
N ARG A 74 5.70 -15.11 3.27
CA ARG A 74 4.48 -14.53 3.85
C ARG A 74 4.15 -13.18 3.22
N LEU A 75 5.15 -12.31 3.07
CA LEU A 75 4.99 -11.01 2.44
C LEU A 75 4.56 -11.15 0.99
N ALA A 76 5.22 -12.01 0.22
CA ALA A 76 4.87 -12.26 -1.18
C ALA A 76 3.41 -12.74 -1.32
N LYS A 77 2.98 -13.71 -0.51
CA LYS A 77 1.59 -14.19 -0.50
C LYS A 77 0.59 -13.07 -0.20
N LYS A 78 0.91 -12.22 0.79
CA LYS A 78 0.06 -11.09 1.16
C LYS A 78 -0.03 -10.05 0.03
N ILE A 79 1.08 -9.76 -0.66
CA ILE A 79 1.09 -8.85 -1.80
C ILE A 79 0.19 -9.38 -2.92
N VAL A 80 0.33 -10.66 -3.27
CA VAL A 80 -0.51 -11.29 -4.31
C VAL A 80 -1.99 -11.22 -3.93
N GLN A 81 -2.33 -11.51 -2.69
CA GLN A 81 -3.71 -11.42 -2.20
C GLN A 81 -4.25 -9.98 -2.29
N LEU A 82 -3.49 -8.97 -1.85
CA LEU A 82 -3.95 -7.58 -1.94
C LEU A 82 -4.14 -7.14 -3.40
N LEU A 83 -3.27 -7.60 -4.31
CA LEU A 83 -3.40 -7.31 -5.73
C LEU A 83 -4.63 -7.99 -6.35
N SER A 84 -4.97 -9.21 -5.94
CA SER A 84 -6.21 -9.86 -6.38
C SER A 84 -7.45 -9.11 -5.88
N ASP A 85 -7.47 -8.70 -4.62
CA ASP A 85 -8.59 -7.98 -4.02
C ASP A 85 -8.82 -6.63 -4.73
N VAL A 86 -7.75 -5.90 -5.03
CA VAL A 86 -7.83 -4.63 -5.79
C VAL A 86 -8.40 -4.88 -7.19
N LYS A 87 -7.93 -5.92 -7.88
CA LYS A 87 -8.42 -6.27 -9.22
C LYS A 87 -9.93 -6.58 -9.22
N GLU A 88 -10.40 -7.33 -8.23
CA GLU A 88 -11.83 -7.64 -8.08
C GLU A 88 -12.65 -6.37 -7.82
N MET A 89 -12.18 -5.51 -6.94
CA MET A 89 -12.84 -4.23 -6.64
C MET A 89 -12.91 -3.31 -7.87
N GLU A 90 -11.86 -3.27 -8.69
CA GLU A 90 -11.87 -2.52 -9.95
C GLU A 90 -12.91 -3.05 -10.93
N VAL A 91 -13.04 -4.38 -11.06
CA VAL A 91 -14.03 -5.01 -11.93
C VAL A 91 -15.45 -4.69 -11.45
N LEU A 92 -15.71 -4.83 -10.15
CA LEU A 92 -17.01 -4.48 -9.56
C LEU A 92 -17.35 -3.01 -9.76
N HIS A 93 -16.37 -2.11 -9.59
CA HIS A 93 -16.57 -0.68 -9.82
C HIS A 93 -16.92 -0.36 -11.28
N LYS A 94 -16.18 -0.93 -12.24
CA LYS A 94 -16.46 -0.77 -13.67
C LYS A 94 -17.85 -1.29 -14.04
N ASN A 95 -18.25 -2.42 -13.47
CA ASN A 95 -19.58 -2.98 -13.69
C ASN A 95 -20.68 -2.09 -13.10
N ALA A 96 -20.49 -1.56 -11.88
CA ALA A 96 -21.42 -0.63 -11.26
C ALA A 96 -21.56 0.68 -12.05
N GLN A 97 -20.45 1.21 -12.58
CA GLN A 97 -20.47 2.38 -13.47
C GLN A 97 -21.26 2.09 -14.75
N ARG A 98 -21.02 0.94 -15.39
CA ARG A 98 -21.75 0.54 -16.60
C ARG A 98 -23.25 0.42 -16.33
N GLN A 99 -23.64 -0.18 -15.20
CA GLN A 99 -25.04 -0.29 -14.82
C GLN A 99 -25.70 1.08 -14.56
N ARG A 100 -24.98 2.02 -13.93
CA ARG A 100 -25.48 3.39 -13.73
C ARG A 100 -25.76 4.09 -15.06
N LEU A 101 -24.81 4.03 -16.00
CA LEU A 101 -24.98 4.62 -17.33
C LEU A 101 -26.16 3.99 -18.08
N MET A 102 -26.26 2.66 -18.09
CA MET A 102 -27.39 1.97 -18.73
C MET A 102 -28.73 2.36 -18.11
N ASN A 103 -28.78 2.52 -16.78
CA ASN A 103 -30.00 2.95 -16.10
C ASN A 103 -30.33 4.42 -16.41
N GLU A 104 -29.34 5.30 -16.47
CA GLU A 104 -29.51 6.71 -16.84
C GLU A 104 -30.04 6.83 -18.27
N GLU A 105 -29.42 6.14 -19.24
CA GLU A 105 -29.88 6.08 -20.63
C GLU A 105 -31.31 5.52 -20.73
N HIS A 106 -31.62 4.47 -19.97
CA HIS A 106 -32.96 3.91 -19.93
C HIS A 106 -33.98 4.91 -19.36
N MET A 107 -33.65 5.61 -18.27
CA MET A 107 -34.50 6.65 -17.69
C MET A 107 -34.70 7.83 -18.64
N GLU A 108 -33.65 8.27 -19.34
CA GLU A 108 -33.75 9.31 -20.37
C GLU A 108 -34.62 8.87 -21.56
N SER A 109 -34.55 7.59 -21.95
CA SER A 109 -35.35 7.05 -23.05
C SER A 109 -36.85 7.04 -22.74
N ILE A 110 -37.21 6.77 -21.48
CA ILE A 110 -38.60 6.74 -21.01
C ILE A 110 -39.11 8.14 -20.67
N ARG A 111 -38.20 9.07 -20.35
CA ARG A 111 -38.57 10.43 -19.91
C ARG A 111 -39.41 11.13 -20.98
N PRO A 112 -40.63 11.61 -20.64
CA PRO A 112 -41.44 12.36 -21.59
C PRO A 112 -40.71 13.64 -22.01
N LYS A 113 -40.60 13.85 -23.32
CA LYS A 113 -39.96 15.04 -23.90
C LYS A 113 -40.97 16.19 -23.97
N SER A 114 -40.55 17.40 -23.59
CA SER A 114 -41.39 18.60 -23.74
C SER A 114 -41.70 18.83 -25.22
N LYS A 115 -42.99 18.98 -25.55
CA LYS A 115 -43.41 19.39 -26.89
C LYS A 115 -43.04 20.86 -27.08
N GLY A 116 -42.45 21.24 -28.23
CA GLY A 116 -42.21 22.65 -28.57
C GLY A 116 -40.91 23.01 -29.31
N MET A 117 -39.93 22.11 -29.45
CA MET A 117 -38.63 22.42 -30.09
C MET A 117 -38.37 21.73 -31.45
N LYS A 118 -39.31 20.92 -31.94
CA LYS A 118 -39.23 20.37 -33.31
C LYS A 118 -40.17 21.17 -34.20
N SER A 119 -39.62 21.97 -35.11
CA SER A 119 -40.40 22.55 -36.21
C SER A 119 -40.84 21.41 -37.12
N ILE A 120 -42.15 21.26 -37.31
CA ILE A 120 -42.70 20.46 -38.40
C ILE A 120 -42.41 21.27 -39.67
N VAL A 121 -41.51 20.75 -40.52
CA VAL A 121 -41.36 21.17 -41.92
C VAL A 121 -42.09 20.15 -42.77
#